data_AF-A0A3G1TVK7-F1
#
_entry.id   AF-A0A3G1TVK7-F1
#
_cell.length_a   1.000
_cell.length_b   1.000
_cell.length_c   1.000
_cell.angle_alpha   90.00
_cell.angle_beta   90.00
_cell.angle_gamma   90.00
#
_symmetry.space_group_name_H-M   'P 1'
#
loop_
_entity.id
_entity.type
_entity.pdbx_description
1 polymer ?
#
loop_
_entity_poly.entity_id
_entity_poly.type
_entity_poly.pdbx_seq_one_letter_code
_entity_poly.pdbx_strand_id
1 'polypeptide(L)'
;YQRPFMRGKMYIHCTVEFPDSLSPDQAKALEGILPPKPQSQLTDMELDECEETTLHDVNIEEEMRRKQAAQQEAYEEDGDMHGGGAQRVQCAQQ
;
A
#
# COMPACT_ATOMS: atom_id res chain seq x y z
N TYR A 1 8.08 27.88 -47.51
CA TYR A 1 7.28 26.65 -47.61
C TYR A 1 6.82 26.25 -46.21
N GLN A 2 5.70 26.81 -45.75
CA GLN A 2 5.09 26.44 -44.47
C GLN A 2 4.04 25.38 -44.80
N ARG A 3 4.17 24.16 -44.28
CA ARG A 3 3.25 23.05 -44.59
C ARG A 3 1.89 23.33 -43.93
N PRO A 4 0.85 23.77 -44.67
CA PRO A 4 -0.37 24.34 -44.07
C PRO A 4 -1.25 23.31 -43.35
N PHE A 5 -0.90 22.03 -43.44
CA PHE A 5 -1.76 20.90 -43.05
C PHE A 5 -1.14 19.99 -41.97
N MET A 6 0.01 20.33 -41.39
CA MET A 6 0.54 19.56 -40.27
C MET A 6 -0.22 19.93 -39.00
N ARG A 7 -1.09 19.03 -38.53
CA ARG A 7 -1.69 19.10 -37.19
C ARG A 7 -0.98 18.10 -36.29
N GLY A 8 -0.56 18.57 -35.12
CA GLY A 8 0.03 17.72 -34.09
C GLY A 8 -1.02 16.82 -33.41
N LYS A 9 -0.55 15.93 -32.54
CA LYS A 9 -1.44 15.12 -31.69
C LYS A 9 -1.74 15.89 -30.41
N MET A 10 -3.02 15.97 -30.05
CA MET A 10 -3.46 16.44 -28.75
C MET A 10 -3.66 15.24 -27.84
N TYR A 11 -3.08 15.29 -26.64
CA TYR A 11 -3.27 14.28 -25.61
C TYR A 11 -4.04 14.92 -24.46
N ILE A 12 -5.13 14.28 -24.05
CA ILE A 12 -5.90 14.69 -22.88
C ILE A 12 -5.63 13.66 -21.80
N HIS A 13 -5.15 14.14 -20.66
CA HIS A 13 -5.03 13.34 -19.44
C HIS A 13 -6.20 13.74 -18.53
N CYS A 14 -7.09 12.79 -18.27
CA CYS A 14 -8.20 13.00 -17.36
C CYS A 14 -7.83 12.43 -15.99
N THR A 15 -7.86 13.30 -14.97
CA THR A 15 -7.84 12.86 -13.58
C THR A 15 -9.28 12.67 -13.14
N VAL A 16 -9.59 11.52 -12.53
CA VAL A 16 -10.91 11.25 -11.95
C VAL A 16 -10.83 11.54 -10.46
N GLU A 17 -11.67 12.47 -10.01
CA GLU A 17 -11.88 12.74 -8.59
C GLU A 17 -13.08 11.92 -8.12
N PHE A 18 -12.84 11.02 -7.17
CA PHE A 18 -13.89 10.21 -6.55
C PHE A 18 -14.49 10.97 -5.36
N PRO A 19 -15.76 10.71 -5.01
CA PRO A 19 -16.33 11.22 -3.77
C PRO A 19 -15.65 10.59 -2.55
N ASP A 20 -15.56 11.33 -1.44
CA ASP A 20 -14.97 10.85 -0.19
C ASP A 20 -15.76 9.68 0.44
N SER A 21 -17.07 9.63 0.18
CA SER A 21 -17.94 8.56 0.69
C SER A 21 -19.17 8.36 -0.19
N LEU A 22 -19.82 7.21 -0.02
CA LEU A 22 -21.09 6.86 -0.66
C LEU A 22 -22.09 6.42 0.42
N SER A 23 -23.34 6.81 0.26
CA SER A 23 -24.40 6.25 1.11
C SER A 23 -24.68 4.78 0.74
N PRO A 24 -25.26 3.97 1.65
CA PRO A 24 -25.62 2.59 1.34
C PRO A 24 -26.53 2.45 0.12
N ASP A 25 -27.48 3.39 -0.05
CA ASP A 25 -28.41 3.39 -1.19
C ASP A 25 -27.70 3.71 -2.50
N GLN A 26 -26.74 4.64 -2.49
CA GLN A 26 -25.93 4.96 -3.67
C GLN A 26 -25.04 3.78 -4.05
N ALA A 27 -24.39 3.15 -3.07
CA ALA A 27 -23.56 1.96 -3.30
C ALA A 27 -24.40 0.83 -3.93
N LYS A 28 -25.60 0.57 -3.40
CA LYS A 28 -26.52 -0.43 -3.95
C LYS A 28 -26.98 -0.10 -5.37
N ALA A 29 -27.24 1.18 -5.68
CA ALA A 29 -27.59 1.59 -7.03
C ALA A 29 -26.43 1.35 -8.01
N LEU A 30 -25.19 1.60 -7.58
CA LEU A 30 -24.00 1.35 -8.40
C LEU A 30 -23.80 -0.13 -8.72
N GLU A 31 -24.14 -1.06 -7.82
CA GLU A 31 -24.06 -2.50 -8.08
C GLU A 31 -24.93 -2.95 -9.27
N GLY A 32 -26.04 -2.25 -9.54
CA GLY A 32 -26.89 -2.54 -10.70
C GLY A 32 -26.43 -1.90 -12.01
N ILE A 33 -25.54 -0.92 -11.96
CA ILE A 33 -25.09 -0.13 -13.13
C ILE A 33 -23.69 -0.55 -13.56
N LEU A 34 -22.83 -0.92 -12.61
CA LEU A 34 -21.47 -1.35 -12.86
C LEU A 34 -21.43 -2.79 -13.38
N PRO A 35 -20.35 -3.18 -14.09
CA PRO A 35 -20.13 -4.57 -14.46
C PRO A 35 -20.20 -5.50 -13.23
N PRO A 36 -20.63 -6.76 -13.40
CA PRO A 36 -20.72 -7.72 -12.31
C PRO A 36 -19.40 -7.82 -11.54
N LYS A 37 -19.49 -7.94 -10.21
CA LYS A 37 -18.31 -8.15 -9.37
C LYS A 37 -17.58 -9.41 -9.87
N PRO A 38 -16.25 -9.33 -10.06
CA PRO A 38 -15.48 -10.52 -10.38
C PRO A 38 -15.67 -11.54 -9.27
N GLN A 39 -15.83 -12.81 -9.64
CA GLN A 39 -15.94 -13.88 -8.67
C GLN A 39 -14.63 -13.97 -7.89
N SER A 40 -14.71 -13.93 -6.57
CA SER A 40 -13.58 -14.28 -5.71
C SER A 40 -13.19 -15.73 -6.03
N GLN A 41 -11.92 -15.96 -6.35
CA GLN A 41 -11.38 -17.29 -6.63
C GLN A 41 -10.75 -17.91 -5.39
N LEU A 42 -11.20 -17.53 -4.19
CA LEU A 42 -10.72 -18.12 -2.95
C LEU A 42 -11.34 -19.50 -2.76
N THR A 43 -10.50 -20.48 -2.46
CA THR A 43 -10.91 -21.82 -2.05
C THR A 43 -11.44 -21.81 -0.61
N ASP A 44 -12.24 -22.82 -0.25
CA ASP A 44 -12.78 -22.94 1.10
C ASP A 44 -11.67 -22.98 2.18
N MET A 45 -10.53 -23.62 1.87
CA MET A 45 -9.37 -23.67 2.76
C MET A 45 -8.73 -22.27 2.96
N GLU A 46 -8.66 -21.45 1.92
CA GLU A 46 -8.16 -20.07 2.02
C GLU A 46 -9.15 -19.15 2.77
N LEU A 47 -10.44 -19.44 2.71
CA LEU A 47 -11.45 -18.71 3.47
C LEU A 47 -11.40 -19.03 4.97
N ASP A 48 -11.15 -20.29 5.33
CA ASP A 48 -11.00 -20.73 6.73
C ASP A 48 -9.75 -20.10 7.40
N GLU A 49 -8.70 -19.83 6.61
CA GLU A 49 -7.47 -19.17 7.06
C GLU A 49 -7.56 -17.63 6.99
N CYS A 50 -8.67 -17.05 6.52
CA CYS A 50 -8.79 -15.61 6.33
C CYS A 50 -9.06 -14.88 7.67
N GLU A 51 -8.18 -13.93 8.01
CA GLU A 51 -8.35 -13.09 9.20
C GLU A 51 -9.17 -11.82 8.88
N GLU A 52 -10.11 -11.46 9.75
CA GLU A 52 -10.82 -10.18 9.66
C GLU A 52 -9.83 -9.03 9.89
N THR A 53 -9.77 -8.10 8.94
CA THR A 53 -8.89 -6.92 9.02
C THR A 53 -9.69 -5.66 8.79
N THR A 54 -9.35 -4.61 9.53
CA THR A 54 -9.88 -3.26 9.34
C THR A 54 -8.93 -2.44 8.47
N LEU A 55 -9.47 -1.75 7.47
CA LEU A 55 -8.70 -0.81 6.67
C LEU A 55 -8.40 0.45 7.49
N HIS A 56 -7.18 0.95 7.36
CA HIS A 56 -6.72 2.18 7.99
C HIS A 56 -6.22 3.13 6.91
N ASP A 57 -6.50 4.43 7.09
CA ASP A 57 -5.97 5.46 6.20
C ASP A 57 -4.44 5.54 6.33
N VAL A 58 -3.74 5.47 5.20
CA VAL A 58 -2.28 5.50 5.16
C VAL A 58 -1.81 6.85 4.63
N ASN A 59 -1.07 7.59 5.45
CA ASN A 59 -0.29 8.72 4.97
C ASN A 59 1.02 8.21 4.36
N ILE A 60 1.09 8.19 3.02
CA ILE A 60 2.23 7.64 2.28
C ILE A 60 3.53 8.39 2.61
N GLU A 61 3.49 9.71 2.79
CA GLU A 61 4.70 10.48 3.09
C GLU A 61 5.27 10.14 4.48
N GLU A 62 4.38 9.99 5.46
CA GLU A 62 4.75 9.63 6.83
C GLU A 62 5.27 8.19 6.91
N GLU A 63 4.59 7.25 6.25
CA GLU A 63 5.04 5.86 6.19
C GLU A 63 6.38 5.70 5.47
N MET A 64 6.63 6.47 4.40
CA MET A 64 7.94 6.47 3.73
C MET A 64 9.04 7.02 4.64
N ARG A 65 8.75 8.09 5.41
CA ARG A 65 9.70 8.64 6.40
C ARG A 65 9.99 7.63 7.51
N ARG A 66 8.96 6.97 8.05
CA ARG A 66 9.09 5.94 9.07
C ARG A 66 9.93 4.75 8.59
N LYS A 67 9.72 4.30 7.35
CA LYS A 67 10.53 3.22 6.74
C LYS A 67 11.99 3.62 6.56
N GLN A 68 12.26 4.87 6.17
CA GLN A 68 13.64 5.35 6.02
C GLN A 68 14.36 5.45 7.36
N ALA A 69 13.68 5.94 8.40
CA ALA A 69 14.22 5.96 9.77
C ALA A 69 14.50 4.54 10.30
N ALA A 70 13.56 3.61 10.12
CA ALA A 70 13.74 2.21 10.53
C ALA A 70 14.90 1.52 9.79
N GLN A 71 15.17 1.89 8.53
CA GLN A 71 16.37 1.44 7.83
C GLN A 71 17.64 2.05 8.43
N GLN A 72 17.65 3.33 8.77
CA GLN A 72 18.83 3.99 9.37
C GLN A 72 19.18 3.41 10.74
N GLU A 73 18.20 3.18 11.61
CA GLU A 73 18.41 2.57 12.94
C GLU A 73 19.05 1.17 12.86
N ALA A 74 18.79 0.40 11.79
CA ALA A 74 19.43 -0.91 11.57
C ALA A 74 20.91 -0.82 11.12
N TYR A 75 21.38 0.36 10.71
CA TYR A 75 22.78 0.62 10.31
C TYR A 75 23.53 1.55 11.29
N GLU A 76 22.83 2.24 12.20
CA GLU A 76 23.45 3.09 13.23
C GLU A 76 23.95 2.29 14.45
N GLU A 77 23.47 1.07 14.68
CA GLU A 77 23.95 0.22 15.80
C GLU A 77 25.38 -0.33 15.60
N ASP A 78 25.94 -0.27 14.38
CA ASP A 78 27.30 -0.78 14.08
C ASP A 78 28.38 0.33 14.00
N GLY A 79 28.02 1.57 14.38
CA GLY A 79 28.87 2.75 14.24
C GLY A 79 29.56 3.26 15.52
N ASP A 80 29.10 2.86 16.72
CA ASP A 80 29.58 3.50 17.96
C ASP A 80 29.60 2.58 19.21
N MET A 81 30.17 1.37 19.09
CA MET A 81 30.44 0.50 20.24
C MET A 81 31.94 0.23 20.45
N HIS A 82 32.70 1.32 20.60
CA HIS A 82 34.00 1.27 21.27
C HIS A 82 33.81 1.17 22.79
N GLY A 83 33.61 -0.05 23.32
CA GLY A 83 33.77 -0.27 24.76
C GLY A 83 33.02 -1.45 25.37
N GLY A 84 33.65 -2.63 25.35
CA GLY A 84 33.65 -3.60 26.46
C GLY A 84 32.32 -4.05 27.09
N GLY A 85 31.89 -5.27 26.73
CA GLY A 85 31.26 -6.18 27.68
C GLY A 85 29.77 -6.44 27.51
N ALA A 86 29.42 -7.32 26.57
CA ALA A 86 28.14 -8.03 26.61
C ALA A 86 28.41 -9.52 26.89
N GLN A 87 28.21 -9.91 28.15
CA GLN A 87 28.33 -11.28 28.64
C GLN A 87 27.38 -12.19 27.88
N ARG A 88 27.95 -13.18 27.18
CA ARG A 88 27.21 -14.20 26.44
C ARG A 88 26.56 -15.14 27.45
N VAL A 89 25.23 -15.09 27.56
CA VAL A 89 24.45 -16.03 28.35
C VAL A 89 24.27 -17.31 27.52
N GLN A 90 24.88 -18.42 27.94
CA GLN A 90 24.64 -19.74 27.35
C GLN A 90 23.58 -20.47 28.18
N CYS A 91 22.39 -20.66 27.62
CA CYS A 91 21.38 -21.54 28.19
C CYS A 91 21.73 -22.99 27.86
N ALA A 92 21.97 -23.80 28.89
CA ALA A 92 22.03 -25.26 28.76
C ALA A 92 20.60 -25.82 28.85
N GLN A 93 20.17 -26.58 27.85
CA GLN A 93 18.96 -27.42 27.94
C GLN A 93 19.38 -28.83 28.40
N GLN A 94 18.62 -29.37 29.36
CA GLN A 94 18.58 -30.80 29.70
C GLN A 94 17.47 -31.47 28.88
#